data_AF-A0A6P6DX93-F1
#
_entry.id   AF-A0A6P6DX93-F1
#
_cell.length_a   1.000
_cell.length_b   1.000
_cell.length_c   1.000
_cell.angle_alpha   90.00
_cell.angle_beta   90.00
_cell.angle_gamma   90.00
#
_symmetry.space_group_name_H-M   'P 1'
#
loop_
_entity.id
_entity.type
_entity.pdbx_description
1 polymer ?
#
loop_
_entity_poly.entity_id
_entity_poly.type
_entity_poly.pdbx_seq_one_letter_code
_entity_poly.pdbx_strand_id
1 'polypeptide(L)'
;MSLGATVDLWCAWTLGAQQCHLFKEGISVPWRTQMFETPVNTAMFSIPSVTEHDAGRYHCSYTKSAGKSEPSEPLELVVTGGYSDAMAMAGANPRCGQSPGNPWSSWSQVKEAQPFLS
;
A
#
# COMPACT_ATOMS: atom_id res chain seq x y z
N MET A 1 -5.72 -1.06 -9.75
CA MET A 1 -5.43 0.39 -9.72
C MET A 1 -4.97 0.84 -11.09
N SER A 2 -5.32 2.03 -11.55
CA SER A 2 -4.97 2.47 -12.91
C SER A 2 -3.49 2.77 -13.05
N LEU A 3 -2.92 2.43 -14.21
CA LEU A 3 -1.57 2.85 -14.61
C LEU A 3 -1.41 4.37 -14.44
N GLY A 4 -0.28 4.82 -13.88
CA GLY A 4 0.00 6.23 -13.66
C GLY A 4 -0.67 6.85 -12.42
N ALA A 5 -1.45 6.10 -11.65
CA ALA A 5 -1.98 6.57 -10.38
C ALA A 5 -0.91 6.61 -9.27
N THR A 6 -1.13 7.42 -8.23
CA THR A 6 -0.34 7.36 -7.00
C THR A 6 -0.99 6.40 -6.01
N VAL A 7 -0.19 5.55 -5.38
CA VAL A 7 -0.65 4.57 -4.40
C VAL A 7 0.13 4.71 -3.11
N ASP A 8 -0.55 4.80 -1.98
CA ASP A 8 0.08 4.84 -0.66
C ASP A 8 -0.06 3.49 0.04
N LEU A 9 1.07 2.85 0.32
CA LEU A 9 1.13 1.62 1.11
C LEU A 9 1.36 1.96 2.57
N TRP A 10 0.44 1.55 3.43
CA TRP A 10 0.47 1.84 4.86
C TRP A 10 0.89 0.63 5.68
N CYS A 11 1.79 0.86 6.62
CA CYS A 11 2.17 -0.08 7.66
C CYS A 11 1.78 0.50 9.01
N ALA A 12 1.16 -0.31 9.85
CA ALA A 12 0.72 0.11 11.18
C ALA A 12 1.11 -0.94 12.21
N TRP A 13 1.44 -0.48 13.42
CA TRP A 13 1.87 -1.33 14.53
C TRP A 13 1.56 -0.67 15.88
N THR A 14 1.53 -1.46 16.95
CA THR A 14 1.06 -1.03 18.27
C THR A 14 2.13 -0.35 19.13
N LEU A 15 3.40 -0.75 18.99
CA LEU A 15 4.51 -0.25 19.80
C LEU A 15 5.45 0.62 19.00
N GLY A 16 5.73 1.84 19.46
CA GLY A 16 6.58 2.80 18.76
C GLY A 16 7.86 2.17 18.18
N ALA A 17 8.11 2.42 16.89
CA ALA A 17 9.24 1.90 16.15
C ALA A 17 10.06 3.04 15.54
N GLN A 18 11.37 2.83 15.44
CA GLN A 18 12.31 3.80 14.87
C GLN A 18 12.59 3.54 13.39
N GLN A 19 12.20 2.37 12.86
CA GLN A 19 12.41 2.03 11.46
C GLN A 19 11.29 1.14 10.93
N CYS A 20 10.88 1.35 9.68
CA CYS A 20 9.99 0.47 8.95
C CYS A 20 10.61 0.09 7.61
N HIS A 21 10.49 -1.17 7.24
CA HIS A 21 10.97 -1.75 5.99
C HIS A 21 9.80 -2.30 5.20
N LEU A 22 9.67 -1.87 3.95
CA LEU A 22 8.72 -2.40 2.99
C LEU A 22 9.46 -3.34 2.04
N PHE A 23 8.96 -4.56 1.91
CA PHE A 23 9.49 -5.59 1.03
C PHE A 23 8.50 -5.85 -0.11
N LYS A 24 9.06 -6.27 -1.24
CA LYS A 24 8.30 -6.79 -2.39
C LYS A 24 8.72 -8.24 -2.60
N GLU A 25 7.75 -9.13 -2.78
CA GLU A 25 8.01 -10.54 -3.04
C GLU A 25 8.91 -10.71 -4.28
N GLY A 26 9.87 -11.63 -4.20
CA GLY A 26 10.90 -11.83 -5.23
C GLY A 26 12.13 -10.91 -5.09
N ILE A 27 12.13 -9.93 -4.19
CA ILE A 27 13.28 -9.08 -3.88
C ILE A 27 13.80 -9.41 -2.47
N SER A 28 15.07 -9.83 -2.36
CA SER A 28 15.66 -10.26 -1.09
C SER A 28 16.02 -9.12 -0.14
N VAL A 29 16.06 -7.88 -0.64
CA VAL A 29 16.36 -6.67 0.12
C VAL A 29 15.10 -5.82 0.32
N PRO A 30 15.05 -4.97 1.37
CA PRO A 30 13.95 -4.02 1.53
C PRO A 30 13.81 -3.18 0.27
N TRP A 31 12.60 -3.14 -0.29
CA TRP A 31 12.30 -2.27 -1.42
C TRP A 31 12.39 -0.80 -1.03
N ARG A 32 11.83 -0.46 0.14
CA ARG A 32 12.00 0.86 0.76
C ARG A 32 12.14 0.75 2.27
N THR A 33 12.82 1.72 2.85
CA THR A 33 13.04 1.82 4.29
C THR A 33 12.78 3.25 4.73
N GLN A 34 12.04 3.41 5.82
CA GLN A 34 11.78 4.68 6.48
C GLN A 34 12.36 4.64 7.88
N MET A 35 13.07 5.71 8.26
CA MET A 35 13.61 5.91 9.60
C MET A 35 12.85 7.07 10.26
N PHE A 36 12.70 6.99 11.57
CA PHE A 36 11.96 7.97 12.36
C PHE A 36 12.84 8.48 13.50
N GLU A 37 12.85 9.81 13.68
CA GLU A 37 13.60 10.45 14.78
C GLU A 37 12.99 10.12 16.16
N THR A 38 11.67 9.96 16.20
CA THR A 38 10.92 9.54 17.38
C THR A 38 10.15 8.26 17.06
N PRO A 39 9.85 7.42 18.07
CA PRO A 39 9.05 6.23 17.85
C PRO A 39 7.66 6.59 17.31
N VAL A 40 7.33 6.11 16.12
CA VAL A 40 6.00 6.25 15.51
C VAL A 40 5.31 4.89 15.45
N ASN A 41 4.01 4.90 15.14
CA ASN A 41 3.17 3.70 15.08
C ASN A 41 2.73 3.34 13.66
N THR A 42 3.10 4.17 12.68
CA THR A 42 2.68 4.02 11.29
C THR A 42 3.77 4.49 10.35
N ALA A 43 3.89 3.84 9.20
CA ALA A 43 4.71 4.27 8.06
C ALA A 43 3.84 4.34 6.81
N MET A 44 4.17 5.26 5.92
CA MET A 44 3.50 5.41 4.62
C MET A 44 4.55 5.43 3.51
N PHE A 45 4.37 4.57 2.52
CA PHE A 45 5.22 4.48 1.33
C PHE A 45 4.43 4.83 0.08
N SER A 46 4.66 6.02 -0.47
CA SER A 46 3.96 6.49 -1.66
C SER A 46 4.65 6.02 -2.96
N ILE A 47 3.94 5.32 -3.84
CA ILE A 47 4.38 4.94 -5.19
C ILE A 47 3.73 5.92 -6.17
N PRO A 48 4.44 6.97 -6.62
CA PRO A 48 3.91 7.85 -7.64
C PRO A 48 3.90 7.13 -8.99
N SER A 49 2.88 7.40 -9.80
CA SER A 49 2.82 6.93 -11.20
C SER A 49 3.03 5.43 -11.37
N VAL A 50 2.22 4.60 -10.70
CA VAL A 50 2.37 3.14 -10.70
C VAL A 50 2.40 2.53 -12.10
N THR A 51 3.29 1.56 -12.26
CA THR A 51 3.50 0.78 -13.49
C THR A 51 3.15 -0.69 -13.27
N GLU A 52 3.08 -1.49 -14.34
CA GLU A 52 2.91 -2.94 -14.22
C GLU A 52 4.03 -3.60 -13.39
N HIS A 53 5.24 -3.04 -13.40
CA HIS A 53 6.36 -3.51 -12.59
C HIS A 53 6.15 -3.26 -11.09
N ASP A 54 5.26 -2.36 -10.70
CA ASP A 54 4.89 -2.11 -9.31
C ASP A 54 3.86 -3.14 -8.82
N ALA A 55 3.19 -3.88 -9.70
CA ALA A 55 2.29 -4.93 -9.29
C ALA A 55 3.03 -6.05 -8.52
N GLY A 56 2.33 -6.70 -7.58
CA GLY A 56 2.87 -7.81 -6.80
C GLY A 56 2.52 -7.72 -5.32
N ARG A 57 3.08 -8.65 -4.54
CA ARG A 57 2.80 -8.77 -3.11
C ARG A 57 3.86 -8.03 -2.29
N TYR A 58 3.37 -7.23 -1.34
CA TYR A 58 4.17 -6.40 -0.46
C TYR A 58 3.90 -6.78 0.98
N HIS A 59 4.93 -6.76 1.82
CA HIS A 59 4.79 -6.90 3.27
C HIS A 59 5.76 -5.94 3.95
N CYS A 60 5.52 -5.64 5.22
CA CYS A 60 6.46 -4.82 5.97
C CYS A 60 6.81 -5.40 7.33
N SER A 61 7.96 -4.96 7.82
CA SER A 61 8.44 -5.25 9.17
C SER A 61 9.00 -3.96 9.76
N TYR A 62 8.91 -3.78 11.06
CA TYR A 62 9.46 -2.62 11.75
C TYR A 62 10.52 -3.04 12.76
N THR A 63 11.41 -2.11 13.11
CA THR A 63 12.45 -2.31 14.11
C THR A 63 12.25 -1.33 15.25
N LYS A 64 12.23 -1.87 16.47
CA LYS A 64 12.23 -1.13 17.73
C LYS A 64 13.50 -1.45 18.51
N SER A 65 13.72 -0.76 19.63
CA SER A 65 14.84 -1.03 20.54
C SER A 65 14.93 -2.49 21.00
N ALA A 66 13.78 -3.15 21.17
CA ALA A 66 13.70 -4.56 21.57
C ALA A 66 13.93 -5.57 20.42
N GLY A 67 14.15 -5.09 19.19
CA GLY A 67 14.39 -5.94 18.01
C GLY A 67 13.44 -5.67 16.85
N LYS A 68 13.51 -6.56 15.85
CA LYS A 68 12.70 -6.51 14.62
C LYS A 68 11.38 -7.25 14.81
N SER A 69 10.31 -6.77 14.20
CA SER A 69 9.03 -7.46 14.14
C SER A 69 9.06 -8.62 13.15
N GLU A 70 8.11 -9.54 13.27
CA GLU A 70 7.76 -10.41 12.16
C GLU A 70 7.25 -9.60 10.95
N PRO A 71 7.34 -10.17 9.74
CA PRO A 71 6.66 -9.64 8.57
C PRO A 71 5.14 -9.54 8.78
N SER A 72 4.53 -8.49 8.23
CA SER A 72 3.08 -8.38 8.13
C SER A 72 2.51 -9.43 7.17
N GLU A 73 1.20 -9.63 7.24
CA GLU A 73 0.48 -10.29 6.16
C GLU A 73 0.72 -9.54 4.83
N PRO A 74 0.90 -10.27 3.72
CA PRO A 74 1.19 -9.66 2.44
C PRO A 74 -0.05 -9.01 1.83
N LEU A 75 0.11 -7.79 1.34
CA LEU A 75 -0.85 -7.03 0.55
C LEU A 75 -0.53 -7.14 -0.93
N GLU A 76 -1.50 -7.49 -1.76
CA GLU A 76 -1.34 -7.56 -3.21
C GLU A 76 -1.70 -6.23 -3.88
N LEU A 77 -0.74 -5.63 -4.56
CA LEU A 77 -0.94 -4.48 -5.42
C LEU A 77 -1.22 -4.96 -6.85
N VAL A 78 -2.45 -4.75 -7.32
CA VAL A 78 -2.85 -5.05 -8.70
C VAL A 78 -2.90 -3.77 -9.51
N VAL A 79 -2.13 -3.72 -10.60
CA VAL A 79 -2.15 -2.61 -11.57
C VAL A 79 -2.90 -3.06 -12.81
N THR A 80 -3.95 -2.34 -13.16
CA THR A 80 -4.77 -2.55 -14.35
C THR A 80 -4.33 -1.56 -15.40
N GLY A 81 -3.83 -2.07 -16.53
CA GLY A 81 -3.54 -1.27 -17.71
C GLY A 81 -4.83 -0.62 -18.20
N GLY A 82 -4.92 0.69 -18.07
CA GLY A 82 -5.91 1.46 -18.79
C GLY A 82 -5.48 1.48 -20.25
N TYR A 83 -5.90 0.50 -21.04
CA TYR A 83 -6.25 0.83 -22.42
C TYR A 83 -7.36 1.85 -22.26
N SER A 84 -7.01 3.13 -22.32
CA SER A 84 -8.00 4.14 -22.63
C SER A 84 -8.61 3.65 -23.94
N ASP A 85 -9.91 3.40 -23.86
CA ASP A 85 -10.77 3.21 -25.01
C ASP A 85 -10.81 4.53 -25.80
N ALA A 86 -9.65 4.90 -26.37
CA ALA A 86 -9.47 6.04 -27.25
C ALA A 86 -10.11 5.78 -28.63
N MET A 87 -10.98 4.76 -28.74
CA MET A 87 -11.72 4.39 -29.92
C MET A 87 -13.22 4.16 -29.65
N ALA A 88 -13.78 4.68 -28.55
CA ALA A 88 -15.22 4.85 -28.42
C ALA A 88 -15.69 6.22 -28.96
N MET A 89 -15.30 6.54 -30.20
CA MET A 89 -15.96 7.59 -31.00
C MET A 89 -17.23 7.02 -31.61
N ALA A 90 -18.30 6.84 -30.82
CA ALA A 90 -19.68 6.78 -31.32
C ALA A 90 -20.71 6.76 -30.17
N GLY A 91 -21.25 7.94 -29.85
CA GLY A 91 -22.64 8.14 -29.44
C GLY A 91 -23.21 7.27 -28.33
N ALA A 92 -23.08 7.72 -27.08
CA ALA A 92 -24.15 7.58 -26.09
C ALA A 92 -23.97 8.63 -25.00
N ASN A 93 -25.02 9.40 -24.73
CA ASN A 93 -25.13 10.26 -23.55
C ASN A 93 -25.86 9.48 -22.45
N PRO A 94 -25.22 9.14 -21.32
CA PRO A 94 -25.94 8.77 -20.11
C PRO A 94 -25.72 9.84 -19.03
N ARG A 95 -26.81 10.59 -18.82
CA ARG A 95 -27.22 11.34 -17.64
C ARG A 95 -26.33 11.23 -16.38
N CYS A 96 -25.93 12.40 -15.86
CA CYS A 96 -25.48 12.60 -14.49
C CYS A 96 -26.41 11.95 -13.47
N GLY A 97 -25.96 10.85 -12.85
CA GLY A 97 -26.45 10.35 -11.58
C GLY A 97 -25.42 10.65 -10.50
N GLN A 98 -25.55 11.81 -9.85
CA GLN A 98 -24.82 12.10 -8.62
C GLN A 98 -25.52 11.40 -7.45
N SER A 99 -24.74 10.76 -6.58
CA SER A 99 -24.99 10.72 -5.14
C SER A 99 -23.63 10.67 -4.42
N PRO A 100 -23.34 11.59 -3.49
CA PRO A 100 -22.10 11.58 -2.73
C PRO A 100 -22.21 10.57 -1.59
N GLY A 101 -21.79 9.34 -1.86
CA GLY A 101 -21.53 8.34 -0.82
C GLY A 101 -20.13 8.55 -0.26
N ASN A 102 -19.99 8.50 1.06
CA ASN A 102 -18.69 8.61 1.74
C ASN A 102 -17.65 7.62 1.15
N PRO A 103 -16.36 7.98 0.99
CA PRO A 103 -15.36 7.06 0.43
C PRO A 103 -14.75 6.07 1.46
N TRP A 104 -15.18 6.12 2.71
CA TRP A 104 -14.47 5.44 3.81
C TRP A 104 -14.97 4.03 4.15
N SER A 105 -15.93 3.50 3.40
CA SER A 105 -16.56 2.20 3.73
C SER A 105 -15.98 0.98 3.00
N SER A 106 -14.84 1.10 2.30
CA SER A 106 -14.26 -0.03 1.54
C SER A 106 -12.88 -0.52 1.98
N TRP A 107 -12.34 -0.05 3.11
CA TRP A 107 -11.02 -0.48 3.60
C TRP A 107 -11.18 -1.55 4.67
N SER A 108 -10.94 -2.82 4.33
CA SER A 108 -11.08 -3.93 5.30
C SER A 108 -10.00 -5.00 5.22
N GLN A 109 -8.81 -4.71 4.73
CA GLN A 109 -7.69 -5.65 4.83
C GLN A 109 -6.38 -4.95 5.21
N VAL A 110 -6.39 -4.25 6.35
CA VAL A 110 -5.16 -4.03 7.12
C VAL A 110 -5.24 -5.01 8.29
N LYS A 111 -4.59 -6.17 8.18
CA LYS A 111 -4.45 -7.11 9.31
C LYS A 111 -3.06 -6.91 9.93
N GLU A 112 -3.07 -6.82 11.26
CA GLU A 112 -1.98 -6.40 12.13
C GLU A 112 -0.75 -7.30 12.01
N ALA A 113 0.46 -6.71 12.09
CA ALA A 113 1.67 -7.47 12.40
C ALA A 113 1.63 -7.83 13.90
N GLN A 114 1.51 -9.12 14.22
CA GLN A 114 1.43 -9.59 15.60
C GLN A 114 2.76 -9.35 16.35
N PRO A 115 2.73 -9.00 17.65
CA PRO A 115 3.94 -8.85 18.44
C PRO A 115 4.62 -10.20 18.71
N PHE A 116 5.95 -10.21 18.75
CA PHE A 116 6.72 -11.28 19.39
C PHE A 116 6.43 -11.30 20.89
N LEU A 117 5.96 -12.44 21.40
CA LEU A 117 6.02 -12.82 22.81
C LEU A 117 7.03 -13.97 22.97
N SER A 118 8.26 -13.64 23.39
CA SER A 118 9.14 -14.47 24.22
C SER A 118 10.31 -13.64 24.72
#